data_AF-A0A930T274-F1
#
_entry.id   AF-A0A930T274-F1
#
_cell.length_a   1.000
_cell.length_b   1.000
_cell.length_c   1.000
_cell.angle_alpha   90.00
_cell.angle_beta   90.00
_cell.angle_gamma   90.00
#
_symmetry.space_group_name_H-M   'P 1'
#
loop_
_entity.id
_entity.type
_entity.pdbx_description
1 polymer ?
#
loop_
_entity_poly.entity_id
_entity_poly.type
_entity_poly.pdbx_seq_one_letter_code
_entity_poly.pdbx_strand_id
1 'polypeptide(L)' 'MLQATQYRYIVSDSSILNGEPIIEGTRTSVRAIAFFIS' A
#
# COMPACT_ATOMS: atom_id res chain seq x y z
N MET A 1 -4.55 2.02 11.80
CA MET A 1 -4.85 0.61 12.18
C MET A 1 -4.48 -0.22 10.97
N LEU A 2 -3.61 -1.22 11.13
CA LEU A 2 -3.03 -1.97 10.01
C LEU A 2 -3.99 -3.07 9.57
N GLN A 3 -4.40 -3.06 8.30
CA GLN A 3 -5.31 -4.05 7.72
C GLN A 3 -4.60 -4.78 6.58
N ALA A 4 -4.62 -6.11 6.63
CA ALA A 4 -4.09 -6.95 5.57
C ALA A 4 -5.01 -6.89 4.34
N THR A 5 -4.42 -6.82 3.15
CA THR A 5 -5.16 -7.04 1.90
C THR A 5 -5.10 -8.51 1.48
N GLN A 6 -5.67 -8.85 0.33
CA GLN A 6 -5.60 -10.20 -0.25
C GLN A 6 -4.18 -10.63 -0.66
N TYR A 7 -3.21 -9.71 -0.66
CA TYR A 7 -1.82 -9.95 -1.05
C TYR A 7 -0.89 -9.86 0.15
N ARG A 8 0.05 -10.82 0.26
CA ARG A 8 0.90 -11.05 1.45
C ARG A 8 1.64 -9.81 1.96
N TYR A 9 2.14 -8.96 1.05
CA TYR A 9 2.95 -7.80 1.41
C TYR A 9 2.24 -6.47 1.14
N ILE A 10 0.93 -6.49 0.88
CA ILE A 10 0.16 -5.27 0.66
C ILE A 10 -0.74 -5.06 1.88
N VAL A 11 -0.54 -3.93 2.54
CA VAL A 11 -1.26 -3.55 3.74
C VAL A 11 -1.86 -2.16 3.55
N SER A 12 -3.00 -1.90 4.19
CA SER A 12 -3.57 -0.56 4.30
C SER A 12 -3.39 -0.06 5.73
N ASP A 13 -2.92 1.17 5.87
CA ASP A 13 -2.83 1.87 7.16
C ASP A 13 -3.44 3.25 7.02
N SER A 14 -4.53 3.50 7.73
CA SER A 14 -5.23 4.80 7.75
C SER A 14 -4.34 6.00 8.12
N SER A 15 -3.20 5.76 8.78
CA SER A 15 -2.23 6.80 9.15
C SER A 15 -1.21 7.12 8.06
N ILE A 16 -1.14 6.32 7.00
CA ILE A 16 -0.16 6.44 5.91
C ILE A 16 -0.90 6.60 4.59
N LEU A 17 -0.55 7.63 3.81
CA LEU A 17 -1.15 7.87 2.49
C LEU A 17 -2.69 7.80 2.49
N ASN A 18 -3.33 8.30 3.55
CA ASN A 18 -4.79 8.28 3.74
C ASN A 18 -5.43 6.87 3.65
N GLY A 19 -4.71 5.81 4.00
CA GLY A 19 -5.21 4.44 3.93
C GLY A 19 -5.03 3.77 2.57
N GLU A 20 -4.25 4.35 1.66
CA GLU A 20 -3.89 3.68 0.41
C GLU A 20 -3.17 2.35 0.69
N PRO A 21 -3.34 1.34 -0.20
CA PRO A 21 -2.54 0.13 -0.15
C PRO A 21 -1.07 0.47 -0.35
N ILE A 22 -0.23 0.05 0.59
CA ILE A 22 1.22 0.19 0.57
C ILE A 22 1.88 -1.17 0.58
N ILE A 23 3.11 -1.24 0.08
CA ILE A 23 3.95 -2.42 0.28
C ILE A 23 4.49 -2.40 1.72
N GLU A 24 4.22 -3.45 2.48
CA GLU A 24 4.71 -3.65 3.85
C GLU A 24 6.23 -3.50 3.92
N GLY A 25 6.73 -2.80 4.94
CA GLY A 25 8.15 -2.47 5.08
C GLY A 25 8.61 -1.28 4.22
N THR A 26 7.71 -0.72 3.39
CA THR A 26 7.96 0.50 2.61
C THR A 26 6.92 1.58 2.94
N ARG A 27 7.11 2.77 2.37
CA ARG A 27 6.09 3.83 2.34
C ARG A 27 5.62 4.13 0.91
N THR A 28 5.72 3.13 0.04
CA THR A 28 5.39 3.27 -1.38
C THR A 28 3.99 2.74 -1.63
N SER A 29 3.14 3.57 -2.24
CA SER A 29 1.78 3.19 -2.63
C SER A 29 1.80 2.23 -3.83
N VAL A 30 0.91 1.24 -3.80
CA VAL A 30 0.74 0.29 -4.92
C VAL A 30 0.34 1.03 -6.20
N ARG A 31 -0.46 2.11 -6.08
CA ARG A 31 -0.87 2.95 -7.21
C ARG A 31 0.33 3.63 -7.87
N ALA A 32 1.29 4.13 -7.08
CA ALA A 32 2.47 4.80 -7.62
C ALA A 32 3.29 3.85 -8.52
N ILE A 33 3.40 2.57 -8.13
CA ILE A 33 4.08 1.54 -8.93
C ILE A 33 3.26 1.20 -10.18
N ALA A 34 1.96 0.98 -10.03
CA ALA A 34 1.08 0.67 -11.15
C ALA A 34 1.07 1.78 -12.22
N PHE A 35 1.06 3.04 -11.78
CA PHE A 35 1.16 4.21 -12.66
C PHE A 35 2.48 4.25 -13.43
N PHE A 36 3.60 3.92 -12.77
CA PHE A 36 4.92 3.96 -13.41
C PHE A 36 5.08 2.95 -14.55
N ILE A 37 4.40 1.81 -14.46
CA ILE A 37 4.50 0.72 -15.46
C ILE A 37 3.43 0.77 -16.55
N SER A 38 2.47 1.70 -16.45
CA SER A 38 1.39 1.89 -17.42
C SER A 38 1.82 2.81 -18.55
#